data_AF-A0A951KNL4-F1
#
_entry.id   AF-A0A951KNL4-F1
#
_cell.length_a   1.000
_cell.length_b   1.000
_cell.length_c   1.000
_cell.angle_alpha   90.00
_cell.angle_beta   90.00
_cell.angle_gamma   90.00
#
_symmetry.space_group_name_H-M   'P 1'
#
loop_
_entity.id
_entity.type
_entity.pdbx_description
1 polymer ?
#
loop_
_entity_poly.entity_id
_entity_poly.type
_entity_poly.pdbx_seq_one_letter_code
_entity_poly.pdbx_strand_id
1 'polypeptide(L)' 'MSGILVIGLVLCGLVLLATLGLGLITLLIKLGVIVREAQKPQYLDAGDYSINQGREVTAEDRRRSE' A
#
# COMPACT_ATOMS: atom_id res chain seq x y z
N MET A 1 -39.73 -20.01 -25.95
CA MET A 1 -39.35 -18.63 -25.61
C MET A 1 -39.21 -18.39 -24.11
N SER A 2 -40.14 -18.86 -23.26
CA SER A 2 -40.08 -18.59 -21.80
C SER A 2 -38.87 -19.23 -21.08
N GLY A 3 -38.52 -20.50 -21.35
CA GLY A 3 -37.44 -21.19 -20.62
C GLY A 3 -36.03 -20.62 -20.84
N ILE A 4 -35.72 -20.15 -22.05
CA ILE A 4 -34.40 -19.56 -22.38
C ILE A 4 -34.19 -18.25 -21.61
N LEU A 5 -35.26 -17.44 -21.45
CA LEU A 5 -35.20 -16.20 -20.68
C LEU A 5 -34.92 -16.47 -19.20
N VAL A 6 -35.56 -17.48 -18.61
CA VAL A 6 -35.33 -17.87 -17.21
C VAL A 6 -33.89 -18.32 -17.00
N ILE A 7 -33.36 -19.16 -17.89
CA ILE A 7 -31.96 -19.63 -17.82
C ILE A 7 -31.00 -18.44 -17.92
N GLY A 8 -31.25 -17.50 -18.85
CA GLY A 8 -30.44 -16.29 -19.00
C GLY A 8 -30.42 -15.43 -17.74
N LEU A 9 -31.58 -15.29 -17.07
CA LEU A 9 -31.70 -14.50 -15.83
C LEU A 9 -30.95 -15.15 -14.67
N VAL A 10 -31.03 -16.47 -14.53
CA VAL A 10 -30.27 -17.23 -13.52
C VAL A 10 -28.77 -17.10 -13.74
N LEU A 11 -28.30 -17.25 -14.97
CA LEU A 11 -26.87 -17.09 -15.29
C LEU A 11 -26.38 -15.67 -15.02
N CYS A 12 -27.16 -14.65 -15.40
CA CYS A 12 -26.85 -13.25 -15.10
C CYS A 12 -26.74 -13.00 -13.59
N GLY A 13 -27.70 -13.52 -12.82
CA GLY A 13 -27.68 -13.43 -11.36
C GLY A 13 -26.44 -14.09 -10.73
N LEU A 14 -26.06 -15.28 -11.23
CA LEU A 14 -24.85 -15.97 -10.77
C LEU A 14 -23.57 -15.19 -11.07
N VAL A 15 -23.46 -14.61 -12.26
CA VAL A 15 -22.32 -13.77 -12.63
C VAL A 15 -22.24 -12.55 -11.71
N LEU A 16 -23.36 -11.85 -11.49
CA LEU A 16 -23.40 -10.71 -10.59
C LEU A 16 -22.98 -11.10 -9.17
N LEU A 17 -23.52 -12.19 -8.64
CA LEU A 17 -23.17 -12.69 -7.31
C LEU A 17 -21.67 -13.02 -7.21
N ALA A 18 -21.11 -13.69 -8.21
CA ALA A 18 -19.69 -14.02 -8.27
C ALA A 18 -18.81 -12.76 -8.31
N THR A 19 -19.18 -11.77 -9.12
CA THR A 19 -18.44 -10.50 -9.19
C THR A 19 -18.50 -9.71 -7.88
N LEU A 20 -19.65 -9.70 -7.20
CA LEU A 20 -19.79 -9.08 -5.88
C LEU A 20 -18.94 -9.78 -4.83
N GLY A 21 -18.94 -11.12 -4.82
CA GLY A 21 -18.10 -11.90 -3.91
C GLY A 21 -16.61 -11.64 -4.11
N LEU A 22 -16.14 -11.67 -5.37
CA LEU A 22 -14.76 -11.32 -5.72
C LEU A 22 -14.42 -9.87 -5.33
N GLY A 23 -15.32 -8.92 -5.60
CA GLY A 23 -15.17 -7.53 -5.21
C GLY A 23 -14.99 -7.37 -3.70
N LEU A 24 -15.83 -8.04 -2.90
CA LEU A 24 -15.74 -8.02 -1.45
C LEU A 24 -14.41 -8.61 -0.95
N ILE A 25 -14.00 -9.76 -1.48
CA ILE A 25 -12.74 -10.42 -1.10
C ILE A 25 -11.55 -9.52 -1.41
N THR A 26 -11.49 -8.96 -2.62
CA THR A 26 -10.39 -8.06 -3.01
C THR A 26 -10.36 -6.79 -2.16
N LEU A 27 -11.52 -6.26 -1.78
CA LEU A 27 -11.64 -5.12 -0.88
C LEU A 27 -11.09 -5.44 0.51
N LEU A 28 -11.45 -6.59 1.08
CA LEU A 28 -10.93 -7.05 2.38
C LEU A 28 -9.42 -7.25 2.37
N ILE A 29 -8.88 -7.86 1.31
CA ILE A 29 -7.42 -8.04 1.14
C ILE A 29 -6.72 -6.67 1.12
N LYS A 30 -7.20 -5.74 0.29
CA LYS A 30 -6.61 -4.39 0.20
C LYS A 30 -6.69 -3.64 1.52
N LEU A 31 -7.83 -3.71 2.20
CA LEU A 31 -8.02 -3.08 3.50
C LEU A 31 -7.02 -3.63 4.53
N GLY A 32 -6.84 -4.96 4.56
CA GLY A 32 -5.84 -5.59 5.44
C GLY A 32 -4.41 -5.12 5.16
N VAL A 33 -4.03 -4.96 3.89
CA VAL A 33 -2.72 -4.41 3.51
C VAL A 33 -2.58 -2.96 3.97
N ILE A 34 -3.59 -2.12 3.75
CA ILE A 34 -3.58 -0.71 4.16
C ILE A 34 -3.42 -0.60 5.68
N VAL A 35 -4.21 -1.36 6.45
CA VAL A 35 -4.12 -1.36 7.91
C VAL A 35 -2.74 -1.83 8.37
N ARG A 36 -2.21 -2.89 7.77
CA ARG A 36 -0.86 -3.39 8.08
C ARG A 36 0.21 -2.34 7.81
N GLU A 37 0.11 -1.60 6.70
CA GLU A 37 1.07 -0.56 6.36
C GLU A 37 0.94 0.66 7.27
N ALA A 38 -0.29 1.06 7.59
CA ALA A 38 -0.57 2.16 8.52
C ALA A 38 -0.11 1.87 9.95
N GLN A 39 -0.03 0.59 10.34
CA GLN A 39 0.51 0.15 11.63
C GLN A 39 2.04 0.09 11.65
N LYS A 40 2.73 0.13 10.50
CA LYS A 40 4.18 0.19 10.51
C LYS A 40 4.60 1.52 11.13
N PRO A 41 5.59 1.52 12.04
CA PRO A 41 6.15 2.77 12.52
C PRO A 41 6.65 3.54 11.30
N GLN A 42 6.32 4.83 11.22
CA GLN A 42 6.93 5.71 10.23
C GLN A 42 8.44 5.68 10.48
N TYR A 43 9.17 4.93 9.66
CA TYR A 43 10.59 5.13 9.51
C TYR A 43 10.74 6.50 8.84
N LEU A 44 10.78 7.54 9.67
CA LEU A 44 11.35 8.80 9.27
C LEU A 44 12.82 8.48 9.01
N ASP A 45 13.21 8.45 7.73
CA ASP A 45 14.61 8.61 7.35
C ASP A 45 15.01 10.06 7.67
N ALA A 46 14.95 10.38 8.95
CA ALA A 46 15.68 11.47 9.56
C ALA A 46 17.11 10.95 9.76
N GLY A 47 17.72 10.43 8.69
CA GLY A 47 19.16 10.49 8.56
C GLY A 47 19.55 11.90 8.95
N ASP A 48 20.53 12.02 9.84
CA ASP A 48 21.00 13.29 10.36
C ASP A 48 21.76 14.00 9.22
N TYR A 49 21.01 14.37 8.16
CA TYR A 49 21.47 15.02 6.94
C TYR A 49 21.85 16.43 7.33
N SER A 50 23.01 16.53 7.96
CA SER A 50 23.69 17.77 8.23
C SER A 50 24.13 18.37 6.90
N ILE A 51 23.95 19.68 6.75
CA ILE A 51 24.41 20.46 5.59
C ILE A 51 25.92 20.26 5.32
N ASN A 52 26.67 19.75 6.30
CA ASN A 52 28.09 19.48 6.20
C ASN A 52 28.44 18.07 5.67
N GLN A 53 27.47 17.20 5.37
CA GLN A 53 27.73 15.81 4.94
C GLN A 53 28.41 15.67 3.55
N GLY A 54 28.70 16.78 2.87
CA GLY A 54 29.55 16.81 1.68
C GLY A 54 30.70 17.81 1.76
N ARG A 55 30.90 18.46 2.91
CA ARG A 55 31.99 19.41 3.10
C ARG A 55 33.26 18.63 3.40
N GLU A 56 34.30 18.86 2.61
CA GLU A 56 35.64 18.35 2.90
C GLU A 56 36.05 18.83 4.31
N VAL A 57 36.35 17.90 5.21
CA VAL A 57 36.73 18.24 6.59
C VAL A 57 38.19 18.71 6.55
N THR A 58 38.39 20.02 6.59
CA THR A 58 39.73 20.62 6.66
C THR A 58 40.39 20.26 8.00
N ALA A 59 41.71 20.08 8.00
CA ALA A 59 42.49 19.66 9.18
C ALA A 59 42.31 20.59 10.42
N GLU A 60 41.84 21.81 10.20
CA GLU A 60 41.53 22.82 11.22
C GLU A 60 40.27 22.48 12.03
N ASP A 61 39.26 21.87 11.42
CA ASP A 61 38.03 21.47 12.12
C ASP A 61 38.28 20.29 13.08
N ARG A 62 39.22 19.40 12.71
CA ARG A 62 39.59 18.22 13.52
C ARG A 62 40.27 18.59 14.84
N ARG A 63 41.02 19.70 14.87
CA ARG A 63 41.71 20.17 16.09
C ARG A 63 40.78 20.88 17.08
N ARG A 64 39.55 21.22 16.66
CA ARG A 64 38.57 21.94 17.49
C ARG A 64 37.59 21.00 18.20
N SER A 65 37.52 19.73 17.76
CA SER A 65 36.69 18.68 18.37
C SER A 65 37.43 17.79 19.36
N GLU A 66 38.74 17.99 19.53
CA GLU A 66 39.57 17.41 20.60
C GLU A 66 39.71 18.41 21.75
#